data_AF-A0A2K9NP52-F1
#
_entry.id   AF-A0A2K9NP52-F1
#
_cell.length_a   1.000
_cell.length_b   1.000
_cell.length_c   1.000
_cell.angle_alpha   90.00
_cell.angle_beta   90.00
_cell.angle_gamma   90.00
#
_symmetry.space_group_name_H-M   'P 1'
#
loop_
_entity.id
_entity.type
_entity.pdbx_description
1 polymer ?
#
loop_
_entity_poly.entity_id
_entity_poly.type
_entity_poly.pdbx_seq_one_letter_code
_entity_poly.pdbx_strand_id
1 'polypeptide(L)'
;MNQIPPSVNEKILTSVHTKLHPKVSYLLGKVFLAHILSSIITLSVCPQFGFKIFKLPINLMHTFMVFGLPVCNFLCGLFFTTTSMLIASIVLNRDEVRALRHKEVLAASVLILSSIGFFGIMNPNLFIEFSLLWLLGAVLGVILTVEISSRVLARA
;
A
#
# COMPACT_ATOMS: atom_id res chain seq x y z
N MET A 1 -33.14 -7.22 36.32
CA MET A 1 -32.43 -7.01 35.04
C MET A 1 -32.49 -5.51 34.75
N ASN A 2 -31.37 -4.79 34.84
CA ASN A 2 -31.37 -3.35 34.53
C ASN A 2 -31.54 -3.18 33.03
N GLN A 3 -32.66 -2.60 32.60
CA GLN A 3 -32.89 -2.25 31.21
C GLN A 3 -31.99 -1.07 30.85
N ILE A 4 -31.13 -1.25 29.86
CA ILE A 4 -30.28 -0.19 29.32
C ILE A 4 -31.20 0.82 28.61
N PRO A 5 -31.07 2.14 28.87
CA PRO A 5 -31.87 3.14 28.18
C PRO A 5 -31.75 3.01 26.65
N PRO A 6 -32.86 3.11 25.87
CA PRO A 6 -32.83 2.94 24.42
C PRO A 6 -31.81 3.84 23.72
N SER A 7 -31.66 5.07 24.21
CA SER A 7 -30.70 6.06 23.69
C SER A 7 -29.23 5.66 23.88
N VAL A 8 -28.92 4.88 24.93
CA VAL A 8 -27.58 4.34 25.16
C VAL A 8 -27.34 3.14 24.27
N ASN A 9 -28.35 2.27 24.11
CA ASN A 9 -28.27 1.10 23.25
C ASN A 9 -28.05 1.49 21.77
N GLU A 10 -28.81 2.45 21.25
CA GLU A 10 -28.65 2.95 19.88
C GLU A 10 -27.26 3.60 19.66
N LYS A 11 -26.77 4.36 20.64
CA LYS A 11 -25.42 4.97 20.56
C LYS A 11 -24.33 3.90 20.52
N ILE A 12 -24.43 2.86 21.36
CA ILE A 12 -23.48 1.76 21.36
C ILE A 12 -23.52 1.02 20.03
N LEU A 13 -24.71 0.63 19.55
CA LEU A 13 -24.88 -0.07 18.27
C LEU A 13 -24.33 0.75 17.10
N THR A 14 -24.61 2.05 17.06
CA THR A 14 -24.10 2.93 16.00
C THR A 14 -22.57 3.07 16.07
N SER A 15 -22.00 3.17 17.28
CA SER A 15 -20.55 3.25 17.47
C SER A 15 -19.84 1.95 17.09
N VAL A 16 -20.42 0.80 17.43
CA VAL A 16 -19.90 -0.52 17.05
C VAL A 16 -19.99 -0.71 15.53
N HIS A 17 -21.13 -0.39 14.92
CA HIS A 17 -21.31 -0.51 13.47
C HIS A 17 -20.32 0.37 12.68
N THR A 18 -20.09 1.62 13.12
CA THR A 18 -19.13 2.53 12.46
C THR A 18 -17.68 2.10 12.62
N LYS A 19 -17.32 1.44 13.73
CA LYS A 19 -15.99 0.83 13.89
C LYS A 19 -15.79 -0.41 13.05
N LEU A 20 -16.82 -1.25 12.94
CA LEU A 20 -16.78 -2.47 12.14
C LEU A 20 -16.74 -2.17 10.63
N HIS A 21 -17.41 -1.10 10.19
CA HIS A 21 -17.50 -0.70 8.78
C HIS A 21 -16.89 0.70 8.56
N PRO A 22 -15.55 0.83 8.59
CA PRO A 22 -14.91 2.10 8.31
C PRO A 22 -15.22 2.57 6.88
N LYS A 23 -15.36 3.88 6.70
CA LYS A 23 -15.58 4.47 5.38
C LYS A 23 -14.40 4.15 4.47
N VAL A 24 -14.66 3.56 3.31
CA VAL A 24 -13.63 3.14 2.35
C VAL A 24 -12.73 4.31 1.92
N SER A 25 -13.30 5.49 1.71
CA SER A 25 -12.52 6.70 1.36
C SER A 25 -11.54 7.12 2.45
N TYR A 26 -11.93 6.99 3.72
CA TYR A 26 -11.06 7.29 4.86
C TYR A 26 -9.90 6.29 4.94
N LEU A 27 -10.21 5.01 4.75
CA LEU A 27 -9.21 3.94 4.71
C LEU A 27 -8.19 4.14 3.57
N LEU A 28 -8.69 4.38 2.35
CA LEU A 28 -7.84 4.62 1.17
C LEU A 28 -7.03 5.91 1.31
N GLY A 29 -7.57 6.95 1.95
CA GLY A 29 -6.84 8.19 2.22
C GLY A 29 -5.61 7.95 3.10
N LYS A 30 -5.73 7.13 4.16
CA LYS A 30 -4.58 6.74 4.99
C LYS A 30 -3.54 5.94 4.21
N VAL A 31 -3.99 4.97 3.42
CA VAL A 31 -3.12 4.17 2.55
C VAL A 31 -2.38 5.05 1.54
N PHE A 32 -3.06 6.00 0.91
CA PHE A 32 -2.47 6.92 -0.05
C PHE A 32 -1.45 7.86 0.59
N LEU A 33 -1.72 8.39 1.78
CA LEU A 33 -0.76 9.21 2.50
C LEU A 33 0.50 8.42 2.88
N ALA A 34 0.33 7.20 3.38
CA ALA A 34 1.43 6.27 3.64
C ALA A 34 2.22 5.95 2.35
N HIS A 35 1.52 5.82 1.21
CA HIS A 35 2.14 5.60 -0.08
C HIS A 35 3.04 6.75 -0.51
N ILE A 36 2.60 8.00 -0.38
CA ILE A 36 3.43 9.17 -0.71
C ILE A 36 4.72 9.16 0.12
N LEU A 37 4.61 8.98 1.43
CA LEU A 37 5.78 8.94 2.32
C LEU A 37 6.72 7.79 1.95
N SER A 38 6.14 6.60 1.72
CA SER A 38 6.92 5.43 1.32
C SER A 38 7.60 5.63 -0.03
N SER A 39 6.96 6.32 -0.98
CA SER A 39 7.50 6.54 -2.32
C SER A 39 8.77 7.38 -2.28
N ILE A 40 8.83 8.36 -1.39
CA ILE A 40 10.04 9.16 -1.18
C ILE A 40 11.18 8.28 -0.69
N ILE A 41 10.89 7.38 0.27
CA ILE A 41 11.88 6.47 0.85
C ILE A 41 12.35 5.45 -0.18
N THR A 42 11.41 4.76 -0.83
CA THR A 42 11.71 3.68 -1.78
C THR A 42 12.43 4.20 -3.01
N LEU A 43 12.04 5.35 -3.58
CA LEU A 43 12.74 5.96 -4.73
C LEU A 43 14.15 6.47 -4.37
N SER A 44 14.41 6.77 -3.10
CA SER A 44 15.75 7.16 -2.65
C SER A 44 16.72 5.98 -2.57
N VAL A 45 16.19 4.78 -2.29
CA VAL A 45 16.97 3.54 -2.14
C VAL A 45 17.01 2.73 -3.44
N CYS A 46 15.89 2.70 -4.15
CA CYS A 46 15.66 2.00 -5.41
C CYS A 46 15.19 3.04 -6.44
N PRO A 47 16.13 3.73 -7.13
CA PRO A 47 15.79 4.77 -8.09
C PRO A 47 15.26 4.17 -9.39
N GLN A 48 14.13 3.48 -9.32
CA GLN A 48 13.39 2.98 -10.47
C GLN A 48 12.92 4.16 -11.32
N PHE A 49 12.84 3.95 -12.65
CA PHE A 49 12.38 4.96 -13.60
C PHE A 49 13.23 6.25 -13.67
N GLY A 50 14.48 6.17 -13.21
CA GLY A 50 15.43 7.30 -13.24
C GLY A 50 15.22 8.36 -12.16
N PHE A 51 14.27 8.15 -11.23
CA PHE A 51 14.01 9.09 -10.14
C PHE A 51 14.82 8.75 -8.89
N LYS A 52 15.72 9.66 -8.50
CA LYS A 52 16.48 9.57 -7.25
C LYS A 52 16.25 10.84 -6.43
N ILE A 53 15.49 10.73 -5.33
CA ILE A 53 15.20 11.90 -4.48
C ILE A 53 16.40 12.26 -3.61
N PHE A 54 16.97 11.30 -2.88
CA PHE A 54 18.19 11.51 -2.10
C PHE A 54 19.39 10.79 -2.71
N LYS A 55 20.58 11.40 -2.62
CA LYS A 55 21.85 10.79 -3.01
C LYS A 55 22.35 9.82 -1.94
N LEU A 56 21.65 8.70 -1.76
CA LEU A 56 22.11 7.61 -0.90
C LEU A 56 23.17 6.76 -1.63
N PRO A 57 24.16 6.19 -0.89
CA PRO A 57 25.14 5.27 -1.44
C PRO A 57 24.53 3.91 -1.82
N ILE A 58 23.40 3.57 -1.20
CA ILE A 58 22.64 2.34 -1.50
C ILE A 58 21.92 2.51 -2.84
N ASN A 59 22.04 1.52 -3.72
CA ASN A 59 21.33 1.45 -4.99
C ASN A 59 20.75 0.04 -5.18
N LEU A 60 19.52 -0.14 -4.69
CA LEU A 60 18.84 -1.42 -4.73
C LEU A 60 18.48 -1.82 -6.17
N MET A 61 18.19 -0.86 -7.05
CA MET A 61 17.94 -1.12 -8.47
C MET A 61 19.16 -1.78 -9.12
N HIS A 62 20.37 -1.26 -8.88
CA HIS A 62 21.60 -1.87 -9.40
C HIS A 62 21.78 -3.31 -8.91
N THR A 63 21.41 -3.58 -7.66
CA THR A 63 21.45 -4.93 -7.07
C THR A 63 20.46 -5.87 -7.76
N PHE A 64 19.23 -5.41 -8.01
CA PHE A 64 18.22 -6.22 -8.70
C PHE A 64 18.53 -6.45 -10.18
N MET A 65 19.20 -5.50 -10.83
CA MET A 65 19.61 -5.61 -12.24
C MET A 65 20.62 -6.74 -12.50
N VAL A 66 21.33 -7.24 -11.48
CA VAL A 66 22.21 -8.42 -11.60
C VAL A 66 21.43 -9.66 -12.07
N PHE A 67 20.13 -9.73 -11.76
CA PHE A 67 19.23 -10.82 -12.19
C PHE A 67 18.54 -10.55 -13.53
N GLY A 68 18.89 -9.45 -14.21
CA GLY A 68 18.30 -9.02 -15.47
C GLY A 68 17.11 -8.08 -15.31
N LEU A 69 16.80 -7.36 -16.39
CA LEU A 69 15.73 -6.36 -16.44
C LEU A 69 14.34 -6.91 -16.02
N PRO A 70 13.90 -8.12 -16.47
CA PRO A 70 12.60 -8.66 -16.07
C PRO A 70 12.46 -8.84 -14.55
N VAL A 71 13.49 -9.41 -13.91
CA VAL A 71 13.50 -9.65 -12.46
C VAL A 71 13.60 -8.33 -11.70
N CYS A 72 14.42 -7.39 -12.19
CA CYS A 72 14.50 -6.06 -11.62
C CYS A 72 13.13 -5.37 -11.59
N ASN A 73 12.40 -5.39 -12.69
CA ASN A 73 11.06 -4.78 -12.76
C ASN A 73 10.10 -5.40 -11.75
N PHE A 74 10.08 -6.74 -11.67
CA PHE A 74 9.25 -7.45 -10.69
C PHE A 74 9.61 -7.08 -9.24
N LEU A 75 10.90 -7.14 -8.88
CA LEU A 75 11.36 -6.85 -7.53
C LEU A 75 11.17 -5.37 -7.16
N CYS A 76 11.33 -4.45 -8.11
CA CYS A 76 11.06 -3.03 -7.92
C CYS A 76 9.57 -2.78 -7.59
N GLY A 77 8.65 -3.33 -8.39
CA GLY A 77 7.21 -3.22 -8.12
C GLY A 77 6.80 -3.83 -6.79
N LEU A 78 7.36 -5.01 -6.48
CA LEU A 78 7.16 -5.71 -5.21
C LEU A 78 7.65 -4.88 -4.03
N PHE A 79 8.91 -4.44 -4.06
CA PHE A 79 9.52 -3.64 -3.00
C PHE A 79 8.78 -2.33 -2.77
N PHE A 80 8.43 -1.63 -3.85
CA PHE A 80 7.77 -0.34 -3.82
C PHE A 80 6.42 -0.41 -3.09
N THR A 81 5.54 -1.31 -3.52
CA THR A 81 4.20 -1.47 -2.93
C THR A 81 4.20 -2.17 -1.57
N THR A 82 5.09 -3.13 -1.35
CA THR A 82 5.25 -3.80 -0.05
C THR A 82 5.63 -2.77 1.02
N THR A 83 6.60 -1.89 0.72
CA THR A 83 7.01 -0.84 1.65
C THR A 83 5.87 0.14 1.92
N SER A 84 5.12 0.55 0.89
CA SER A 84 3.92 1.37 1.06
C SER A 84 2.90 0.72 1.99
N MET A 85 2.65 -0.58 1.80
CA MET A 85 1.62 -1.29 2.53
C MET A 85 2.03 -1.64 3.95
N LEU A 86 3.34 -1.85 4.19
CA LEU A 86 3.88 -2.01 5.54
C LEU A 86 3.73 -0.72 6.34
N ILE A 87 4.11 0.42 5.76
CA ILE A 87 3.94 1.73 6.40
C ILE A 87 2.45 2.00 6.64
N ALA A 88 1.58 1.72 5.67
CA ALA A 88 0.15 1.85 5.86
C ALA A 88 -0.36 0.95 7.01
N SER A 89 0.09 -0.30 7.10
CA SER A 89 -0.32 -1.25 8.14
C SER A 89 0.08 -0.81 9.55
N ILE A 90 1.14 0.00 9.70
CA ILE A 90 1.55 0.59 10.98
C ILE A 90 0.62 1.74 11.39
N VAL A 91 0.10 2.49 10.41
CA VAL A 91 -0.80 3.64 10.64
C VAL A 91 -2.26 3.20 10.83
N LEU A 92 -2.66 2.09 10.23
CA LEU A 92 -4.01 1.53 10.33
C LEU A 92 -4.22 0.79 11.66
N ASN A 93 -5.43 0.90 12.21
CA ASN A 93 -5.83 0.07 13.35
C ASN A 93 -6.23 -1.34 12.90
N ARG A 94 -6.45 -2.25 13.85
CA ARG A 94 -6.74 -3.68 13.56
C ARG A 94 -8.00 -3.87 12.73
N ASP A 95 -9.06 -3.14 13.04
CA ASP A 95 -10.33 -3.23 12.32
C ASP A 95 -10.20 -2.68 10.90
N GLU A 96 -9.42 -1.61 10.72
CA GLU A 96 -9.09 -1.02 9.42
C GLU A 96 -8.26 -1.97 8.55
N VAL A 97 -7.25 -2.65 9.10
CA VAL A 97 -6.48 -3.66 8.35
C VAL A 97 -7.37 -4.84 7.95
N ARG A 98 -8.27 -5.28 8.84
CA ARG A 98 -9.25 -6.33 8.51
C ARG A 98 -10.22 -5.87 7.42
N ALA A 99 -10.70 -4.63 7.47
CA ALA A 99 -11.53 -4.05 6.41
C ALA A 99 -10.76 -3.93 5.08
N LEU A 100 -9.47 -3.57 5.14
CA LEU A 100 -8.60 -3.44 3.97
C LEU A 100 -8.40 -4.79 3.28
N ARG A 101 -8.32 -5.89 4.02
CA ARG A 101 -8.25 -7.25 3.45
C ARG A 101 -9.40 -7.55 2.50
N HIS A 102 -10.62 -7.16 2.85
CA HIS A 102 -11.79 -7.34 1.98
C HIS A 102 -11.82 -6.37 0.78
N LYS A 103 -10.89 -5.41 0.73
CA LYS A 103 -10.75 -4.36 -0.29
C LYS A 103 -9.33 -4.31 -0.86
N GLU A 104 -8.56 -5.40 -0.75
CA GLU A 104 -7.13 -5.42 -1.10
C GLU A 104 -6.89 -5.12 -2.59
N VAL A 105 -7.77 -5.60 -3.47
CA VAL A 105 -7.73 -5.32 -4.91
C VAL A 105 -7.95 -3.83 -5.16
N LEU A 106 -8.88 -3.20 -4.46
CA LEU A 106 -9.13 -1.77 -4.59
C LEU A 106 -7.93 -0.96 -4.07
N ALA A 107 -7.33 -1.37 -2.95
CA ALA A 107 -6.12 -0.74 -2.43
C ALA A 107 -4.95 -0.87 -3.42
N ALA A 108 -4.75 -2.06 -4.00
CA ALA A 108 -3.75 -2.30 -5.02
C ALA A 108 -3.97 -1.42 -6.26
N SER A 109 -5.20 -1.35 -6.76
CA SER A 109 -5.56 -0.50 -7.89
C SER A 109 -5.28 0.97 -7.61
N VAL A 110 -5.67 1.49 -6.45
CA VAL A 110 -5.43 2.89 -6.09
C VAL A 110 -3.94 3.20 -6.05
N LEU A 111 -3.14 2.35 -5.41
CA LEU A 111 -1.68 2.52 -5.33
C LEU A 111 -1.07 2.50 -6.72
N ILE A 112 -1.27 1.40 -7.46
CA ILE A 112 -0.66 1.16 -8.76
C ILE A 112 -1.05 2.26 -9.76
N LEU A 113 -2.34 2.59 -9.87
CA LEU A 113 -2.80 3.62 -10.79
C LEU A 113 -2.29 5.00 -10.40
N SER A 114 -2.22 5.31 -9.09
CA SER A 114 -1.64 6.58 -8.65
C SER A 114 -0.15 6.68 -8.97
N SER A 115 0.60 5.58 -8.83
CA SER A 115 2.01 5.53 -9.17
C SER A 115 2.23 5.66 -10.68
N ILE A 116 1.50 4.90 -11.49
CA ILE A 116 1.59 4.96 -12.96
C ILE A 116 1.20 6.37 -13.44
N GLY A 117 0.13 6.95 -12.89
CA GLY A 117 -0.29 8.30 -13.22
C GLY A 117 0.80 9.33 -12.88
N PHE A 118 1.38 9.24 -11.68
CA PHE A 118 2.47 10.12 -11.27
C PHE A 118 3.71 9.98 -12.18
N PHE A 119 4.18 8.75 -12.40
CA PHE A 119 5.36 8.51 -13.24
C PHE A 119 5.11 8.87 -14.71
N GLY A 120 3.91 8.60 -15.24
CA GLY A 120 3.53 8.97 -16.60
C GLY A 120 3.50 10.49 -16.83
N ILE A 121 3.10 11.27 -15.82
CA ILE A 121 3.19 12.74 -15.86
C ILE A 121 4.64 13.20 -15.83
N MET A 122 5.46 12.59 -14.98
CA MET A 122 6.84 13.02 -14.76
C MET A 122 7.80 12.65 -15.90
N ASN A 123 7.56 11.53 -16.59
CA ASN A 123 8.29 11.13 -17.78
C ASN A 123 7.34 10.33 -18.71
N PRO A 124 6.77 10.96 -19.75
CA PRO A 124 5.81 10.33 -20.66
C PRO A 124 6.32 9.07 -21.36
N ASN A 125 7.64 8.90 -21.51
CA ASN A 125 8.23 7.72 -22.13
C ASN A 125 8.20 6.49 -21.20
N LEU A 126 7.96 6.67 -19.90
CA LEU A 126 7.90 5.58 -18.92
C LEU A 126 6.72 4.64 -19.12
N PHE A 127 5.65 5.07 -19.79
CA PHE A 127 4.50 4.20 -20.02
C PHE A 127 4.88 2.96 -20.84
N ILE A 128 5.91 3.08 -21.68
CA ILE A 128 6.48 1.98 -22.47
C ILE A 128 7.43 1.12 -21.60
N GLU A 129 8.08 1.71 -20.60
CA GLU A 129 9.00 1.02 -19.68
C GLU A 129 8.28 0.28 -18.53
N PHE A 130 7.02 0.61 -18.25
CA PHE A 130 6.18 -0.12 -17.30
C PHE A 130 5.90 -1.53 -17.81
N SER A 131 6.78 -2.47 -17.46
CA SER A 131 6.58 -3.87 -17.81
C SER A 131 5.44 -4.49 -16.99
N LEU A 132 4.76 -5.47 -17.60
CA LEU A 132 3.78 -6.32 -16.91
C LEU A 132 4.35 -6.97 -15.64
N LEU A 133 5.65 -7.23 -15.62
CA LEU A 133 6.33 -7.79 -14.45
C LEU A 133 6.38 -6.83 -13.27
N TRP A 134 6.53 -5.53 -13.52
CA TRP A 134 6.42 -4.52 -12.45
C TRP A 134 5.01 -4.53 -11.84
N LEU A 135 3.97 -4.58 -12.69
CA LEU A 135 2.59 -4.65 -12.23
C LEU A 135 2.33 -5.91 -11.40
N LEU A 136 2.83 -7.06 -11.86
CA LEU A 136 2.71 -8.33 -11.13
C LEU A 136 3.39 -8.26 -9.77
N GLY A 137 4.62 -7.73 -9.71
CA GLY A 137 5.32 -7.52 -8.45
C GLY A 137 4.55 -6.58 -7.52
N ALA A 138 4.01 -5.48 -8.07
CA ALA A 138 3.25 -4.49 -7.33
C ALA A 138 1.94 -5.04 -6.73
N VAL A 139 1.17 -5.79 -7.52
CA VAL A 139 -0.05 -6.45 -7.04
C VAL A 139 0.30 -7.47 -5.94
N LEU A 140 1.32 -8.28 -6.17
CA LEU A 140 1.75 -9.30 -5.22
C LEU A 140 2.21 -8.67 -3.89
N GLY A 141 2.92 -7.54 -3.94
CA GLY A 141 3.38 -6.82 -2.75
C GLY A 141 2.23 -6.33 -1.88
N VAL A 142 1.17 -5.79 -2.49
CA VAL A 142 -0.03 -5.38 -1.74
C VAL A 142 -0.73 -6.58 -1.11
N ILE A 143 -1.04 -7.62 -1.90
CA ILE A 143 -1.77 -8.80 -1.42
C ILE A 143 -1.03 -9.49 -0.28
N LEU A 144 0.27 -9.78 -0.47
CA LEU A 144 1.07 -10.45 0.56
C LEU A 144 1.14 -9.63 1.84
N THR A 145 1.36 -8.32 1.73
CA THR A 145 1.47 -7.47 2.91
C THR A 145 0.15 -7.36 3.66
N VAL A 146 -0.97 -7.17 2.96
CA VAL A 146 -2.29 -7.10 3.60
C VAL A 146 -2.64 -8.42 4.28
N GLU A 147 -2.41 -9.56 3.62
CA GLU A 147 -2.68 -10.87 4.20
C GLU A 147 -1.81 -11.11 5.45
N ILE A 148 -0.50 -10.83 5.38
CA ILE A 148 0.42 -10.97 6.54
C ILE A 148 0.00 -10.04 7.69
N SER A 149 -0.20 -8.75 7.42
CA SER A 149 -0.60 -7.75 8.42
C SER A 149 -1.92 -8.13 9.09
N SER A 150 -2.89 -8.62 8.32
CA SER A 150 -4.19 -9.04 8.86
C SER A 150 -4.05 -10.23 9.82
N ARG A 151 -3.16 -11.18 9.53
CA ARG A 151 -2.89 -12.36 10.37
C ARG A 151 -2.10 -12.02 11.63
N VAL A 152 -1.09 -11.17 11.51
CA VAL A 152 -0.26 -10.73 12.64
C VAL A 152 -1.09 -9.92 13.62
N LEU A 153 -1.87 -8.94 13.13
CA LEU A 153 -2.71 -8.09 13.96
C LEU A 153 -3.95 -8.81 14.52
N ALA A 154 -4.36 -9.93 13.92
CA ALA A 154 -5.42 -10.78 14.49
C ALA A 154 -4.95 -11.64 15.68
N ARG A 155 -3.63 -11.81 15.86
CA ARG A 155 -3.04 -12.62 16.96
C ARG A 155 -2.56 -11.77 18.14
N ALA A 156 -2.27 -10.50 17.92
CA ALA A 156 -1.96 -9.54 18.97
C ALA A 156 -3.22 -9.09 19.70
#